data_AF-A0A7N0ZW69-F1
#
_entry.id   AF-A0A7N0ZW69-F1
#
_cell.length_a   1.000
_cell.length_b   1.000
_cell.length_c   1.000
_cell.angle_alpha   90.00
_cell.angle_beta   90.00
_cell.angle_gamma   90.00
#
_symmetry.space_group_name_H-M   'P 1'
#
loop_
_entity.id
_entity.type
_entity.pdbx_description
1 polymer ?
#
loop_
_entity_poly.entity_id
_entity_poly.type
_entity_poly.pdbx_seq_one_letter_code
_entity_poly.pdbx_strand_id
1 'polypeptide(L)'
;MGFPAWNLLFIVASSAVLLINAAASAGCSNGQCGLLDECSKEEDCGAGLHCSSCTLGFSGSRCVRSAITDQFKLLNNSLPFNRYAYLTTHNAFAIEEEPSHTGVPRVTLTNQEDNITQQLHNGVRALMLDTYDFEGDIWLCHSPGGKCHDVTAFVRKFYGDGGMKAGECPARKESAALGDKTKPLVLVNYFRSVPLKPLACEQNSGDLIEMLKTCRAAAGNRWANFVAVDYYKRSEGGGSFQAVDMLNAKLLCGCDDLQACAPGSTSGACTH
;
A
#
# COMPACT_ATOMS: atom_id res chain seq x y z
N MET A 1 -58.19 16.13 67.62
CA MET A 1 -56.75 16.35 67.37
C MET A 1 -56.36 15.46 66.18
N GLY A 2 -55.55 15.98 65.25
CA GLY A 2 -55.45 15.48 63.86
C GLY A 2 -56.38 16.28 62.93
N PHE A 3 -56.00 16.70 61.72
CA PHE A 3 -54.77 16.49 60.93
C PHE A 3 -54.25 17.85 60.38
N PRO A 4 -52.94 18.05 60.16
CA PRO A 4 -52.43 19.16 59.33
C PRO A 4 -52.27 18.76 57.86
N ALA A 5 -52.32 19.75 56.97
CA ALA A 5 -52.41 19.58 55.52
C ALA A 5 -51.11 19.08 54.85
N TRP A 6 -51.25 18.38 53.73
CA TRP A 6 -50.15 18.09 52.80
C TRP A 6 -49.75 19.36 52.02
N ASN A 7 -48.48 19.74 52.12
CA ASN A 7 -47.89 20.73 51.21
C ASN A 7 -47.66 20.08 49.83
N LEU A 8 -48.36 20.54 48.80
CA LEU A 8 -48.01 20.24 47.41
C LEU A 8 -46.76 21.03 47.02
N LEU A 9 -45.60 20.37 47.04
CA LEU A 9 -44.41 20.83 46.35
C LEU A 9 -44.53 20.51 44.86
N PHE A 10 -44.81 21.53 44.05
CA PHE A 10 -44.75 21.43 42.60
C PHE A 10 -43.29 21.27 42.13
N ILE A 11 -42.91 20.06 41.73
CA ILE A 11 -41.64 19.82 41.04
C ILE A 11 -41.84 20.20 39.57
N VAL A 12 -41.34 21.39 39.19
CA VAL A 12 -41.22 21.78 37.78
C VAL A 12 -40.04 21.01 37.18
N ALA A 13 -40.34 19.94 36.45
CA ALA A 13 -39.34 19.21 35.68
C ALA A 13 -38.95 20.06 34.46
N SER A 14 -37.89 20.88 34.59
CA SER A 14 -37.27 21.54 33.45
C SER A 14 -36.59 20.49 32.58
N SER A 15 -37.27 20.09 31.50
CA SER A 15 -36.72 19.28 30.42
C SER A 15 -35.63 20.07 29.68
N ALA A 16 -34.42 20.05 30.22
CA ALA A 16 -33.24 20.57 29.54
C ALA A 16 -32.95 19.68 28.31
N VAL A 17 -33.48 20.07 27.16
CA VAL A 17 -33.09 19.48 25.87
C VAL A 17 -31.62 19.81 25.66
N LEU A 18 -30.75 18.84 25.90
CA LEU A 18 -29.37 18.90 25.43
C LEU A 18 -29.41 18.90 23.90
N LEU A 19 -29.39 20.09 23.32
CA LEU A 19 -28.90 20.28 21.97
C LEU A 19 -27.41 19.93 21.99
N ILE A 20 -27.12 18.66 21.70
CA ILE A 20 -25.77 18.23 21.37
C ILE A 20 -25.44 18.95 20.07
N ASN A 21 -24.73 20.08 20.19
CA ASN A 21 -23.99 20.67 19.09
C ASN A 21 -22.90 19.66 18.73
N ALA A 22 -23.26 18.66 17.94
CA ALA A 22 -22.31 18.01 17.06
C ALA A 22 -21.77 19.12 16.18
N ALA A 23 -20.61 19.65 16.54
CA ALA A 23 -19.80 20.40 15.61
C ALA A 23 -19.54 19.42 14.46
N ALA A 24 -20.26 19.60 13.36
CA ALA A 24 -19.86 18.99 12.10
C ALA A 24 -18.41 19.41 11.93
N SER A 25 -17.49 18.44 11.89
CA SER A 25 -16.14 18.68 11.44
C SER A 25 -16.30 19.40 10.10
N ALA A 26 -15.78 20.62 10.02
CA ALA A 26 -15.76 21.34 8.76
C ALA A 26 -14.84 20.53 7.85
N GLY A 27 -15.44 19.65 7.05
CA GLY A 27 -14.71 18.74 6.18
C GLY A 27 -13.77 19.55 5.31
N CYS A 28 -12.51 19.15 5.34
CA CYS A 28 -11.54 19.63 4.36
C CYS A 28 -12.08 19.33 2.95
N SER A 29 -11.74 20.20 1.99
CA SER A 29 -12.19 20.07 0.60
C SER A 29 -11.28 20.88 -0.31
N ASN A 30 -11.39 20.69 -1.62
CA ASN A 30 -10.63 21.46 -2.62
C ASN A 30 -9.10 21.40 -2.41
N GLY A 31 -8.57 20.19 -2.22
CA GLY A 31 -7.15 19.91 -2.06
C GLY A 31 -6.57 20.20 -0.67
N GLN A 32 -7.43 20.44 0.33
CA GLN A 32 -7.01 20.79 1.70
C GLN A 32 -6.97 19.59 2.66
N CYS A 33 -7.51 18.43 2.28
CA CYS A 33 -7.45 17.24 3.14
C CYS A 33 -6.04 16.65 3.20
N GLY A 34 -5.53 16.48 4.41
CA GLY A 34 -4.28 15.79 4.72
C GLY A 34 -4.44 14.27 4.80
N LEU A 35 -3.35 13.59 5.12
CA LEU A 35 -3.31 12.14 5.27
C LEU A 35 -4.25 11.69 6.41
N LEU A 36 -5.11 10.70 6.14
CA LEU A 36 -6.17 10.17 7.01
C LEU A 36 -7.39 11.08 7.25
N ASP A 37 -7.42 12.31 6.73
CA ASP A 37 -8.64 13.12 6.77
C ASP A 37 -9.75 12.49 5.93
N GLU A 38 -11.01 12.70 6.34
CA GLU A 38 -12.19 12.19 5.62
C GLU A 38 -12.39 12.95 4.30
N CYS A 39 -12.73 12.22 3.23
CA CYS A 39 -12.95 12.75 1.90
C CYS A 39 -14.19 12.13 1.25
N SER A 40 -14.80 12.85 0.31
CA SER A 40 -15.90 12.32 -0.51
C SER A 40 -15.48 12.02 -1.95
N LYS A 41 -14.45 12.71 -2.44
CA LYS A 41 -13.97 12.66 -3.82
C LYS A 41 -12.50 13.04 -3.91
N GLU A 42 -11.91 12.84 -5.08
CA GLU A 42 -10.47 13.04 -5.30
C GLU A 42 -9.99 14.46 -5.07
N GLU A 43 -10.79 15.45 -5.48
CA GLU A 43 -10.40 16.85 -5.40
C GLU A 43 -10.48 17.41 -3.97
N ASP A 44 -10.87 16.60 -2.98
CA ASP A 44 -10.77 16.97 -1.56
C ASP A 44 -9.32 16.81 -1.05
N CYS A 45 -8.60 15.81 -1.58
CA CYS A 45 -7.28 15.39 -1.11
C CYS A 45 -6.12 16.26 -1.64
N GLY A 46 -5.15 16.54 -0.76
CA GLY A 46 -3.93 17.26 -1.12
C GLY A 46 -3.02 16.52 -2.11
N ALA A 47 -2.03 17.23 -2.64
CA ALA A 47 -1.09 16.67 -3.63
C ALA A 47 -0.34 15.43 -3.07
N GLY A 48 -0.28 14.36 -3.86
CA GLY A 48 0.31 13.07 -3.44
C GLY A 48 -0.60 12.19 -2.59
N LEU A 49 -1.88 12.57 -2.43
CA LEU A 49 -2.94 11.79 -1.81
C LEU A 49 -4.03 11.41 -2.83
N HIS A 50 -4.95 10.53 -2.44
CA HIS A 50 -6.08 10.02 -3.25
C HIS A 50 -7.21 9.59 -2.30
N CYS A 51 -8.48 9.74 -2.68
CA CYS A 51 -9.61 9.46 -1.81
C CYS A 51 -10.02 7.97 -1.85
N SER A 52 -9.53 7.17 -0.91
CA SER A 52 -9.78 5.73 -0.88
C SER A 52 -10.62 5.31 0.33
N SER A 53 -11.50 4.35 0.12
CA SER A 53 -12.08 3.54 1.19
C SER A 53 -11.25 2.29 1.47
N CYS A 54 -11.27 1.84 2.72
CA CYS A 54 -10.70 0.55 3.14
C CYS A 54 -11.64 -0.10 4.15
N THR A 55 -12.63 -0.87 3.68
CA THR A 55 -13.75 -1.37 4.49
C THR A 55 -13.36 -2.28 5.66
N LEU A 56 -12.11 -2.76 5.70
CA LEU A 56 -11.56 -3.55 6.81
C LEU A 56 -10.76 -2.70 7.81
N GLY A 57 -10.14 -1.60 7.37
CA GLY A 57 -9.37 -0.70 8.23
C GLY A 57 -10.20 0.44 8.82
N PHE A 58 -11.09 1.06 8.04
CA PHE A 58 -11.93 2.17 8.50
C PHE A 58 -13.27 2.30 7.77
N SER A 59 -14.23 2.95 8.44
CA SER A 59 -15.49 3.38 7.84
C SER A 59 -15.29 4.62 6.96
N GLY A 60 -15.99 4.68 5.82
CA GLY A 60 -15.96 5.80 4.89
C GLY A 60 -14.76 5.80 3.94
N SER A 61 -14.46 6.97 3.38
CA SER A 61 -13.28 7.23 2.53
C SER A 61 -12.38 8.26 3.21
N ARG A 62 -11.07 8.08 3.06
CA ARG A 62 -10.04 8.97 3.60
C ARG A 62 -8.96 9.24 2.57
N CYS A 63 -8.27 10.36 2.71
CA CYS A 63 -7.13 10.66 1.88
C CYS A 63 -5.95 9.76 2.29
N VAL A 64 -5.58 8.85 1.40
CA VAL A 64 -4.44 7.94 1.53
C VAL A 64 -3.31 8.36 0.58
N ARG A 65 -2.07 7.96 0.85
CA ARG A 65 -0.94 8.24 -0.05
C ARG A 65 -1.15 7.60 -1.42
N SER A 66 -0.84 8.36 -2.47
CA SER A 66 -0.94 7.94 -3.87
C SER A 66 0.38 8.01 -4.65
N ALA A 67 1.43 8.56 -4.03
CA ALA A 67 2.78 8.61 -4.60
C ALA A 67 3.88 8.42 -3.55
N ILE A 68 5.05 7.99 -4.00
CA ILE A 68 6.28 7.92 -3.17
C ILE A 68 6.95 9.29 -3.01
N THR A 69 7.74 9.47 -1.95
CA THR A 69 8.67 10.60 -1.89
C THR A 69 9.82 10.37 -2.89
N ASP A 70 10.17 11.38 -3.69
CA ASP A 70 11.29 11.30 -4.64
C ASP A 70 12.65 11.36 -3.91
N GLN A 71 13.17 10.17 -3.54
CA GLN A 71 14.43 10.02 -2.82
C GLN A 71 15.65 10.52 -3.61
N PHE A 72 15.55 10.54 -4.94
CA PHE A 72 16.62 10.98 -5.84
C PHE A 72 16.77 12.51 -5.84
N LYS A 73 15.65 13.24 -5.69
CA LYS A 73 15.66 14.69 -5.47
C LYS A 73 15.95 15.07 -4.02
N LEU A 74 15.41 14.33 -3.05
CA LEU A 74 15.50 14.71 -1.64
C LEU A 74 16.91 14.50 -1.06
N LEU A 75 17.58 13.40 -1.40
CA LEU A 75 18.82 12.97 -0.72
C LEU A 75 19.98 12.72 -1.67
N ASN A 76 19.85 11.76 -2.59
CA ASN A 76 20.98 11.28 -3.37
C ASN A 76 20.48 10.53 -4.62
N ASN A 77 21.08 10.80 -5.78
CA ASN A 77 20.80 10.12 -7.07
C ASN A 77 22.02 9.38 -7.66
N SER A 78 23.14 9.34 -6.94
CA SER A 78 24.45 8.88 -7.42
C SER A 78 24.87 7.52 -6.86
N LEU A 79 24.08 6.92 -5.96
CA LEU A 79 24.37 5.59 -5.41
C LEU A 79 24.01 4.50 -6.44
N PRO A 80 24.65 3.32 -6.39
CA PRO A 80 24.23 2.20 -7.21
C PRO A 80 22.83 1.70 -6.79
N PHE A 81 22.08 1.17 -7.74
CA PHE A 81 20.69 0.72 -7.60
C PHE A 81 20.41 -0.05 -6.29
N ASN A 82 21.31 -0.95 -5.88
CA ASN A 82 21.17 -1.77 -4.66
C ASN A 82 21.31 -1.00 -3.33
N ARG A 83 21.37 0.33 -3.36
CA ARG A 83 21.34 1.22 -2.18
C ARG A 83 19.99 1.90 -1.96
N TYR A 84 19.05 1.74 -2.89
CA TYR A 84 17.69 2.26 -2.76
C TYR A 84 16.70 1.12 -2.52
N ALA A 85 15.50 1.52 -2.12
CA ALA A 85 14.32 0.67 -2.15
C ALA A 85 13.33 1.16 -3.22
N TYR A 86 12.69 0.20 -3.88
CA TYR A 86 11.80 0.45 -5.00
C TYR A 86 10.47 -0.27 -4.81
N LEU A 87 9.38 0.47 -5.02
CA LEU A 87 8.07 -0.12 -5.12
C LEU A 87 7.98 -0.93 -6.41
N THR A 88 7.52 -2.17 -6.26
CA THR A 88 7.39 -3.15 -7.33
C THR A 88 5.93 -3.55 -7.45
N THR A 89 5.37 -3.54 -8.64
CA THR A 89 4.01 -4.04 -8.88
C THR A 89 4.06 -5.49 -9.37
N HIS A 90 3.40 -6.37 -8.63
CA HIS A 90 3.21 -7.76 -9.05
C HIS A 90 2.21 -7.79 -10.22
N ASN A 91 2.56 -8.51 -11.30
CA ASN A 91 1.80 -8.57 -12.54
C ASN A 91 1.32 -7.18 -12.98
N ALA A 92 2.28 -6.27 -13.17
CA ALA A 92 2.06 -4.83 -13.36
C ALA A 92 1.09 -4.48 -14.50
N PHE A 93 1.02 -5.34 -15.51
CA PHE A 93 0.15 -5.22 -16.68
C PHE A 93 -1.31 -5.62 -16.38
N ALA A 94 -1.59 -6.40 -15.32
CA ALA A 94 -2.92 -6.89 -14.96
C ALA A 94 -3.83 -5.80 -14.36
N ILE A 95 -4.22 -4.86 -15.22
CA ILE A 95 -4.98 -3.66 -14.90
C ILE A 95 -6.49 -3.95 -14.91
N GLU A 96 -7.21 -3.42 -13.92
CA GLU A 96 -8.66 -3.47 -13.83
C GLU A 96 -9.34 -2.68 -14.95
N GLU A 97 -10.46 -3.20 -15.46
CA GLU A 97 -11.21 -2.65 -16.62
C GLU A 97 -10.44 -2.55 -17.96
N GLU A 98 -9.19 -3.04 -18.03
CA GLU A 98 -8.38 -3.04 -19.26
C GLU A 98 -9.06 -3.85 -20.40
N PRO A 99 -9.28 -3.25 -21.59
CA PRO A 99 -9.99 -3.90 -22.70
C PRO A 99 -9.39 -5.22 -23.18
N SER A 100 -10.20 -6.08 -23.79
CA SER A 100 -9.67 -7.25 -24.50
C SER A 100 -9.05 -6.87 -25.84
N HIS A 101 -7.88 -7.41 -26.15
CA HIS A 101 -7.20 -7.28 -27.44
C HIS A 101 -7.36 -8.51 -28.35
N THR A 102 -7.88 -9.63 -27.82
CA THR A 102 -8.12 -10.88 -28.58
C THR A 102 -9.50 -10.93 -29.23
N GLY A 103 -10.36 -9.93 -28.95
CA GLY A 103 -11.78 -9.94 -29.33
C GLY A 103 -12.66 -10.86 -28.47
N VAL A 104 -12.07 -11.67 -27.58
CA VAL A 104 -12.78 -12.52 -26.62
C VAL A 104 -12.89 -11.79 -25.27
N PRO A 105 -14.06 -11.75 -24.60
CA PRO A 105 -14.18 -11.15 -23.27
C PRO A 105 -13.20 -11.77 -22.26
N ARG A 106 -12.43 -10.93 -21.58
CA ARG A 106 -11.44 -11.32 -20.57
C ARG A 106 -12.15 -11.78 -19.30
N VAL A 107 -11.84 -12.99 -18.80
CA VAL A 107 -12.47 -13.55 -17.58
C VAL A 107 -11.39 -13.95 -16.60
N THR A 108 -10.91 -12.96 -15.84
CA THR A 108 -9.70 -13.10 -15.01
C THR A 108 -9.73 -12.22 -13.75
N LEU A 109 -8.70 -12.37 -12.91
CA LEU A 109 -8.44 -11.53 -11.74
C LEU A 109 -7.35 -10.50 -12.08
N THR A 110 -7.52 -9.26 -11.63
CA THR A 110 -6.56 -8.17 -11.85
C THR A 110 -5.64 -8.02 -10.65
N ASN A 111 -4.48 -7.37 -10.84
CA ASN A 111 -3.50 -7.10 -9.79
C ASN A 111 -3.33 -5.61 -9.51
N GLN A 112 -3.63 -4.71 -10.46
CA GLN A 112 -3.44 -3.26 -10.33
C GLN A 112 -4.65 -2.48 -10.85
N GLU A 113 -4.83 -1.25 -10.38
CA GLU A 113 -5.89 -0.33 -10.83
C GLU A 113 -5.39 0.75 -11.80
N ASP A 114 -4.09 1.01 -11.76
CA ASP A 114 -3.42 2.03 -12.57
C ASP A 114 -2.71 1.38 -13.75
N ASN A 115 -2.73 2.03 -14.92
CA ASN A 115 -1.90 1.61 -16.04
C ASN A 115 -0.39 1.84 -15.78
N ILE A 116 0.47 1.27 -16.63
CA ILE A 116 1.93 1.33 -16.47
C ILE A 116 2.44 2.78 -16.35
N THR A 117 1.90 3.71 -17.13
CA THR A 117 2.29 5.13 -17.09
C THR A 117 1.94 5.75 -15.73
N GLN A 118 0.74 5.50 -15.21
CA GLN A 118 0.31 5.95 -13.88
C GLN A 118 1.15 5.32 -12.76
N GLN A 119 1.43 4.02 -12.82
CA GLN A 119 2.34 3.33 -11.89
C GLN A 119 3.72 4.02 -11.84
N LEU A 120 4.30 4.32 -13.01
CA LEU A 120 5.57 5.03 -13.11
C LEU A 120 5.48 6.47 -12.57
N HIS A 121 4.40 7.20 -12.82
CA HIS A 121 4.20 8.54 -12.23
C HIS A 121 4.12 8.51 -10.71
N ASN A 122 3.45 7.51 -10.14
CA ASN A 122 3.26 7.37 -8.69
C ASN A 122 4.49 6.80 -7.96
N GLY A 123 5.55 6.43 -8.69
CA GLY A 123 6.85 6.07 -8.13
C GLY A 123 7.21 4.58 -8.18
N VAL A 124 6.40 3.75 -8.83
CA VAL A 124 6.79 2.36 -9.13
C VAL A 124 8.02 2.38 -10.04
N ARG A 125 9.02 1.54 -9.75
CA ARG A 125 10.29 1.49 -10.52
C ARG A 125 10.74 0.08 -10.87
N ALA A 126 9.95 -0.92 -10.50
CA ALA A 126 10.11 -2.30 -10.92
C ALA A 126 8.75 -2.88 -11.26
N LEU A 127 8.67 -3.64 -12.35
CA LEU A 127 7.44 -4.22 -12.86
C LEU A 127 7.68 -5.74 -12.96
N MET A 128 6.86 -6.54 -12.30
CA MET A 128 6.88 -7.99 -12.52
C MET A 128 5.93 -8.30 -13.69
N LEU A 129 6.46 -9.01 -14.69
CA LEU A 129 5.78 -9.36 -15.93
C LEU A 129 5.83 -10.87 -16.12
N ASP A 130 4.67 -11.52 -16.14
CA ASP A 130 4.55 -12.93 -16.50
C ASP A 130 4.36 -13.04 -18.04
N THR A 131 5.36 -13.58 -18.73
CA THR A 131 5.40 -13.71 -20.20
C THR A 131 5.17 -15.14 -20.67
N TYR A 132 4.42 -15.30 -21.77
CA TYR A 132 4.07 -16.58 -22.37
C TYR A 132 4.23 -16.54 -23.89
N ASP A 133 4.62 -17.67 -24.48
CA ASP A 133 4.42 -17.90 -25.91
C ASP A 133 2.92 -18.20 -26.14
N PHE A 134 2.29 -17.39 -27.00
CA PHE A 134 0.90 -17.55 -27.42
C PHE A 134 0.75 -17.04 -28.86
N GLU A 135 0.09 -17.83 -29.72
CA GLU A 135 -0.05 -17.55 -31.16
C GLU A 135 1.28 -17.26 -31.91
N GLY A 136 2.42 -17.68 -31.36
CA GLY A 136 3.75 -17.43 -31.93
C GLY A 136 4.35 -16.05 -31.61
N ASP A 137 3.79 -15.33 -30.64
CA ASP A 137 4.33 -14.07 -30.10
C ASP A 137 4.42 -14.11 -28.56
N ILE A 138 5.08 -13.13 -27.96
CA ILE A 138 5.21 -12.99 -26.50
C ILE A 138 4.02 -12.22 -25.95
N TRP A 139 3.10 -12.93 -25.31
CA TRP A 139 1.94 -12.36 -24.65
C TRP A 139 2.14 -12.24 -23.13
N LEU A 140 1.52 -11.21 -22.56
CA LEU A 140 1.41 -11.06 -21.12
C LEU A 140 0.12 -11.74 -20.65
N CYS A 141 0.31 -12.87 -19.99
CA CYS A 141 -0.76 -13.67 -19.41
C CYS A 141 -0.35 -13.98 -17.96
N HIS A 142 -1.18 -14.67 -17.22
CA HIS A 142 -0.76 -16.01 -16.83
C HIS A 142 -2.01 -16.86 -16.86
N SER A 143 -1.92 -18.12 -16.49
CA SER A 143 -2.99 -19.08 -16.72
C SER A 143 -2.60 -20.37 -15.99
N PRO A 144 -3.56 -21.14 -15.46
CA PRO A 144 -3.23 -22.36 -14.74
C PRO A 144 -2.41 -23.33 -15.62
N GLY A 145 -1.32 -23.85 -15.07
CA GLY A 145 -0.47 -24.84 -15.77
C GLY A 145 0.49 -24.25 -16.80
N GLY A 146 0.67 -22.93 -16.84
CA GLY A 146 1.74 -22.29 -17.62
C GLY A 146 1.49 -22.19 -19.13
N LYS A 147 0.23 -22.15 -19.56
CA LYS A 147 -0.18 -22.02 -20.98
C LYS A 147 -1.18 -20.89 -21.15
N CYS A 148 -0.95 -19.94 -22.05
CA CYS A 148 -1.91 -18.86 -22.30
C CYS A 148 -3.11 -19.31 -23.15
N HIS A 149 -4.25 -18.62 -23.01
CA HIS A 149 -5.50 -18.79 -23.73
C HIS A 149 -6.18 -17.42 -23.93
N ASP A 150 -7.06 -17.25 -24.92
CA ASP A 150 -7.68 -15.94 -25.22
C ASP A 150 -8.39 -15.30 -24.04
N VAL A 151 -9.13 -16.10 -23.25
CA VAL A 151 -9.85 -15.65 -22.04
C VAL A 151 -8.92 -15.32 -20.86
N THR A 152 -7.66 -15.80 -20.91
CA THR A 152 -6.59 -15.57 -19.92
C THR A 152 -5.45 -14.70 -20.47
N ALA A 153 -5.68 -14.00 -21.58
CA ALA A 153 -5.05 -12.71 -21.86
C ALA A 153 -5.85 -11.63 -21.08
N PHE A 154 -5.68 -11.45 -19.77
CA PHE A 154 -4.52 -11.77 -18.92
C PHE A 154 -4.85 -12.78 -17.76
N VAL A 155 -3.83 -13.20 -16.96
CA VAL A 155 -3.80 -13.68 -15.53
C VAL A 155 -4.28 -15.11 -15.02
N ARG A 156 -3.34 -15.92 -14.42
CA ARG A 156 -3.45 -16.89 -13.26
C ARG A 156 -2.17 -17.66 -12.78
N LYS A 157 -1.82 -17.53 -11.48
CA LYS A 157 -1.07 -18.36 -10.48
C LYS A 157 0.06 -19.35 -10.83
N PHE A 158 1.20 -19.25 -10.09
CA PHE A 158 1.43 -19.95 -8.78
C PHE A 158 2.66 -19.38 -7.98
N TYR A 159 2.70 -19.63 -6.65
CA TYR A 159 3.62 -19.06 -5.62
C TYR A 159 3.43 -17.55 -5.29
N GLY A 160 2.87 -17.15 -4.14
CA GLY A 160 2.38 -17.91 -3.00
C GLY A 160 2.27 -17.02 -1.76
N ASP A 161 1.14 -17.10 -1.05
CA ASP A 161 0.83 -16.34 0.18
C ASP A 161 1.70 -16.74 1.40
N GLY A 162 2.60 -17.72 1.25
CA GLY A 162 3.64 -18.03 2.24
C GLY A 162 4.57 -16.86 2.56
N GLY A 163 4.75 -15.90 1.65
CA GLY A 163 5.46 -14.64 1.91
C GLY A 163 4.68 -13.62 2.78
N MET A 164 3.41 -13.90 3.10
CA MET A 164 2.56 -13.07 3.96
C MET A 164 2.35 -13.67 5.36
N LYS A 165 2.99 -14.80 5.67
CA LYS A 165 2.80 -15.48 6.96
C LYS A 165 3.51 -14.73 8.08
N ALA A 166 2.73 -14.07 8.95
CA ALA A 166 3.25 -13.24 10.05
C ALA A 166 4.37 -13.93 10.84
N GLY A 167 5.48 -13.22 11.04
CA GLY A 167 6.67 -13.72 11.75
C GLY A 167 7.59 -14.64 10.94
N GLU A 168 7.24 -15.04 9.71
CA GLU A 168 8.06 -15.89 8.86
C GLU A 168 8.43 -15.20 7.54
N CYS A 169 9.72 -15.19 7.21
CA CYS A 169 10.22 -14.77 5.90
C CYS A 169 10.88 -15.97 5.18
N PRO A 170 10.11 -16.82 4.49
CA PRO A 170 10.65 -17.98 3.79
C PRO A 170 11.38 -17.58 2.51
N ALA A 171 12.56 -18.16 2.28
CA ALA A 171 13.25 -18.05 1.00
C ALA A 171 12.57 -18.92 -0.07
N ARG A 172 12.61 -18.49 -1.34
CA ARG A 172 12.30 -19.39 -2.46
C ARG A 172 13.42 -20.43 -2.63
N LYS A 173 13.10 -21.61 -3.17
CA LYS A 173 14.03 -22.75 -3.24
C LYS A 173 15.27 -22.46 -4.08
N GLU A 174 15.11 -21.63 -5.11
CA GLU A 174 16.14 -21.15 -6.03
C GLU A 174 16.94 -19.95 -5.49
N SER A 175 16.52 -19.35 -4.36
CA SER A 175 17.23 -18.23 -3.76
C SER A 175 18.46 -18.69 -2.98
N ALA A 176 19.50 -17.84 -2.95
CA ALA A 176 20.55 -17.96 -1.96
C ALA A 176 19.98 -17.79 -0.53
N ALA A 177 20.71 -18.25 0.49
CA ALA A 177 20.32 -18.05 1.88
C ALA A 177 20.09 -16.55 2.18
N LEU A 178 19.02 -16.19 2.89
CA LEU A 178 18.66 -14.78 3.13
C LEU A 178 19.76 -13.99 3.87
N GLY A 179 20.54 -14.66 4.71
CA GLY A 179 21.70 -14.09 5.38
C GLY A 179 22.95 -13.89 4.49
N ASP A 180 22.95 -14.34 3.24
CA ASP A 180 24.09 -14.23 2.31
C ASP A 180 24.30 -12.77 1.88
N LYS A 181 25.28 -12.12 2.52
CA LYS A 181 25.69 -10.74 2.25
C LYS A 181 26.51 -10.58 0.96
N THR A 182 26.88 -11.67 0.27
CA THR A 182 27.44 -11.59 -1.08
C THR A 182 26.38 -11.26 -2.13
N LYS A 183 25.09 -11.49 -1.84
CA LYS A 183 23.99 -11.07 -2.71
C LYS A 183 23.63 -9.61 -2.41
N PRO A 184 23.78 -8.66 -3.35
CA PRO A 184 23.60 -7.24 -3.07
C PRO A 184 22.14 -6.81 -2.94
N LEU A 185 21.18 -7.67 -3.31
CA LEU A 185 19.76 -7.35 -3.39
C LEU A 185 18.93 -8.23 -2.45
N VAL A 186 17.94 -7.63 -1.80
CA VAL A 186 16.87 -8.31 -1.06
C VAL A 186 15.52 -7.91 -1.67
N LEU A 187 14.77 -8.90 -2.14
CA LEU A 187 13.42 -8.75 -2.69
C LEU A 187 12.41 -9.39 -1.73
N VAL A 188 11.37 -8.64 -1.39
CA VAL A 188 10.23 -9.14 -0.59
C VAL A 188 9.00 -9.19 -1.48
N ASN A 189 8.44 -10.39 -1.67
CA ASN A 189 7.17 -10.59 -2.36
C ASN A 189 6.07 -10.66 -1.30
N TYR A 190 5.25 -9.61 -1.23
CA TYR A 190 4.18 -9.47 -0.25
C TYR A 190 2.85 -9.28 -0.98
N PHE A 191 2.30 -10.38 -1.46
CA PHE A 191 1.03 -10.40 -2.19
C PHE A 191 0.35 -11.76 -2.03
N ARG A 192 -0.97 -11.78 -2.24
CA ARG A 192 -1.74 -13.01 -2.10
C ARG A 192 -1.58 -13.89 -3.31
N SER A 193 -1.69 -15.20 -3.08
CA SER A 193 -1.96 -16.18 -4.12
C SER A 193 -3.14 -15.78 -5.03
N VAL A 194 -4.19 -15.18 -4.47
CA VAL A 194 -5.35 -14.63 -5.21
C VAL A 194 -5.36 -13.12 -4.94
N PRO A 195 -5.17 -12.26 -5.95
CA PRO A 195 -5.22 -10.81 -5.74
C PRO A 195 -6.65 -10.42 -5.35
N LEU A 196 -6.82 -9.90 -4.13
CA LEU A 196 -8.12 -9.53 -3.57
C LEU A 196 -8.09 -8.06 -3.15
N LYS A 197 -8.56 -7.19 -4.05
CA LYS A 197 -8.66 -5.74 -3.88
C LYS A 197 -9.18 -5.27 -2.50
N PRO A 198 -10.24 -5.87 -1.91
CA PRO A 198 -10.74 -5.43 -0.60
C PRO A 198 -9.79 -5.74 0.57
N LEU A 199 -8.91 -6.74 0.43
CA LEU A 199 -7.94 -7.13 1.46
C LEU A 199 -6.64 -6.35 1.32
N ALA A 200 -6.28 -5.94 0.10
CA ALA A 200 -5.01 -5.27 -0.17
C ALA A 200 -4.82 -3.97 0.63
N CYS A 201 -5.89 -3.25 1.00
CA CYS A 201 -5.77 -2.00 1.74
C CYS A 201 -5.30 -2.19 3.21
N GLU A 202 -5.74 -3.25 3.89
CA GLU A 202 -5.23 -3.63 5.20
C GLU A 202 -3.79 -4.16 5.06
N GLN A 203 -3.59 -5.10 4.14
CA GLN A 203 -2.33 -5.82 3.98
C GLN A 203 -1.17 -4.92 3.56
N ASN A 204 -1.37 -4.01 2.61
CA ASN A 204 -0.33 -3.08 2.15
C ASN A 204 0.04 -1.99 3.18
N SER A 205 -0.56 -2.03 4.39
CA SER A 205 -0.38 -1.02 5.44
C SER A 205 0.46 -1.57 6.60
N GLY A 206 -0.08 -1.68 7.82
CA GLY A 206 0.68 -2.16 8.99
C GLY A 206 1.35 -3.53 8.79
N ASP A 207 0.63 -4.50 8.23
CA ASP A 207 1.13 -5.87 8.02
C ASP A 207 2.37 -5.90 7.11
N LEU A 208 2.39 -5.09 6.04
CA LEU A 208 3.53 -4.98 5.13
C LEU A 208 4.76 -4.44 5.87
N ILE A 209 4.59 -3.42 6.72
CA ILE A 209 5.69 -2.85 7.52
C ILE A 209 6.28 -3.91 8.46
N GLU A 210 5.42 -4.69 9.13
CA GLU A 210 5.87 -5.78 10.02
C GLU A 210 6.51 -6.94 9.27
N MET A 211 6.05 -7.25 8.05
CA MET A 211 6.72 -8.23 7.20
C MET A 211 8.11 -7.74 6.76
N LEU A 212 8.26 -6.45 6.42
CA LEU A 212 9.57 -5.89 6.09
C LEU A 212 10.55 -5.94 7.26
N LYS A 213 10.09 -5.70 8.49
CA LYS A 213 10.88 -5.89 9.72
C LYS A 213 11.23 -7.37 9.95
N THR A 214 10.28 -8.27 9.74
CA THR A 214 10.46 -9.73 9.83
C THR A 214 11.52 -10.23 8.83
N CYS A 215 11.38 -9.86 7.55
CA CYS A 215 12.34 -10.21 6.52
C CYS A 215 13.71 -9.56 6.73
N ARG A 216 13.79 -8.35 7.31
CA ARG A 216 15.08 -7.73 7.67
C ARG A 216 15.85 -8.57 8.68
N ALA A 217 15.18 -9.10 9.71
CA ALA A 217 15.80 -9.99 10.70
C ALA A 217 16.33 -11.27 10.02
N ALA A 218 15.51 -11.92 9.18
CA ALA A 218 15.91 -13.11 8.42
C ALA A 218 17.04 -12.83 7.40
N ALA A 219 17.10 -11.63 6.82
CA ALA A 219 18.09 -11.23 5.82
C ALA A 219 19.44 -10.76 6.41
N GLY A 220 19.72 -11.08 7.69
CA GLY A 220 20.98 -10.72 8.35
C GLY A 220 21.09 -9.22 8.67
N ASN A 221 19.97 -8.63 9.12
CA ASN A 221 19.75 -7.21 9.42
C ASN A 221 19.76 -6.23 8.23
N ARG A 222 19.59 -6.76 7.01
CA ARG A 222 19.52 -5.96 5.77
C ARG A 222 18.08 -5.61 5.41
N TRP A 223 17.86 -4.37 4.98
CA TRP A 223 16.57 -3.93 4.47
C TRP A 223 16.34 -4.36 3.01
N ALA A 224 15.07 -4.46 2.62
CA ALA A 224 14.69 -4.80 1.26
C ALA A 224 15.02 -3.67 0.27
N ASN A 225 15.46 -4.05 -0.92
CA ASN A 225 15.63 -3.15 -2.07
C ASN A 225 14.40 -3.13 -2.98
N PHE A 226 13.56 -4.18 -2.91
CA PHE A 226 12.34 -4.28 -3.69
C PHE A 226 11.22 -4.82 -2.82
N VAL A 227 10.04 -4.22 -2.96
CA VAL A 227 8.81 -4.67 -2.30
C VAL A 227 7.76 -4.85 -3.37
N ALA A 228 7.36 -6.09 -3.62
CA ALA A 228 6.35 -6.44 -4.61
C ALA A 228 4.99 -6.64 -3.94
N VAL A 229 3.98 -5.91 -4.45
CA VAL A 229 2.59 -5.94 -3.92
C VAL A 229 1.55 -5.99 -5.05
N ASP A 230 0.36 -6.47 -4.71
CA ASP A 230 -0.88 -6.25 -5.49
C ASP A 230 -1.55 -4.96 -5.02
N TYR A 231 -2.26 -4.29 -5.94
CA TYR A 231 -3.07 -3.08 -5.69
C TYR A 231 -2.30 -2.02 -4.89
N TYR A 232 -1.12 -1.63 -5.36
CA TYR A 232 -0.15 -0.84 -4.59
C TYR A 232 -0.69 0.47 -3.96
N LYS A 233 -1.69 1.11 -4.59
CA LYS A 233 -2.39 2.31 -4.08
C LYS A 233 -3.37 2.05 -2.94
N ARG A 234 -3.90 0.82 -2.82
CA ARG A 234 -4.83 0.46 -1.74
C ARG A 234 -4.06 0.41 -0.43
N SER A 235 -4.49 1.21 0.54
CA SER A 235 -3.97 1.21 1.90
C SER A 235 -5.00 1.77 2.88
N GLU A 236 -4.70 1.70 4.18
CA GLU A 236 -5.44 2.40 5.24
C GLU A 236 -4.87 3.80 5.53
N GLY A 237 -3.87 4.27 4.76
CA GLY A 237 -3.17 5.52 5.04
C GLY A 237 -1.91 5.69 4.21
N GLY A 238 -0.75 5.36 4.78
CA GLY A 238 0.54 5.54 4.10
C GLY A 238 0.91 4.43 3.13
N GLY A 239 0.48 3.19 3.43
CA GLY A 239 0.53 2.06 2.50
C GLY A 239 1.91 1.64 2.00
N SER A 240 1.91 1.06 0.79
CA SER A 240 3.14 0.64 0.11
C SER A 240 4.12 1.81 -0.14
N PHE A 241 3.62 3.03 -0.32
CA PHE A 241 4.44 4.23 -0.45
C PHE A 241 5.20 4.56 0.85
N GLN A 242 4.52 4.51 2.01
CA GLN A 242 5.18 4.66 3.31
C GLN A 242 6.18 3.54 3.57
N ALA A 243 5.86 2.31 3.17
CA ALA A 243 6.76 1.17 3.32
C ALA A 243 8.08 1.36 2.54
N VAL A 244 8.02 1.91 1.33
CA VAL A 244 9.23 2.15 0.52
C VAL A 244 9.94 3.45 0.92
N ASP A 245 9.24 4.47 1.42
CA ASP A 245 9.87 5.63 2.08
C ASP A 245 10.67 5.20 3.31
N MET A 246 10.07 4.39 4.22
CA MET A 246 10.76 3.81 5.39
C MET A 246 12.01 3.03 4.97
N LEU A 247 11.92 2.16 3.94
CA LEU A 247 13.08 1.41 3.48
C LEU A 247 14.18 2.30 2.92
N ASN A 248 13.85 3.33 2.12
CA ASN A 248 14.84 4.29 1.63
C ASN A 248 15.45 5.09 2.79
N ALA A 249 14.65 5.51 3.78
CA ALA A 249 15.14 6.22 4.97
C ALA A 249 16.19 5.38 5.71
N LYS A 250 15.86 4.11 5.95
CA LYS A 250 16.74 3.14 6.61
C LYS A 250 18.00 2.79 5.81
N LEU A 251 17.93 2.79 4.47
CA LEU A 251 19.07 2.50 3.60
C LEU A 251 20.02 3.71 3.43
N LEU A 252 19.48 4.93 3.41
CA LEU A 252 20.22 6.15 3.05
C LEU A 252 20.70 6.94 4.29
N CYS A 253 19.84 7.10 5.30
CA CYS A 253 20.10 8.00 6.43
C CYS A 253 19.91 7.36 7.82
N GLY A 254 19.27 6.18 7.91
CA GLY A 254 19.03 5.42 9.14
C GLY A 254 17.69 5.72 9.85
N CYS A 255 16.96 6.76 9.43
CA CYS A 255 15.71 7.21 10.04
C CYS A 255 14.53 6.28 9.74
N ASP A 256 13.39 6.49 10.41
CA ASP A 256 12.15 5.72 10.19
C ASP A 256 11.28 6.28 9.06
N ASP A 257 11.39 7.58 8.77
CA ASP A 257 10.75 8.25 7.63
C ASP A 257 11.81 8.93 6.76
N LEU A 258 11.57 8.98 5.45
CA LEU A 258 12.48 9.58 4.48
C LEU A 258 12.51 11.11 4.59
N GLN A 259 11.38 11.73 4.97
CA GLN A 259 11.27 13.17 5.21
C GLN A 259 12.06 13.61 6.45
N ALA A 260 12.39 12.69 7.36
CA ALA A 260 13.25 12.94 8.52
C ALA A 260 14.74 12.86 8.19
N CYS A 261 15.14 12.45 6.97
CA CYS A 261 16.53 12.46 6.56
C CYS A 261 17.00 13.90 6.26
N ALA A 262 18.06 14.37 6.93
CA ALA A 262 18.65 15.67 6.59
C ALA A 262 19.22 15.68 5.15
N PRO A 263 18.92 16.70 4.32
CA PRO A 263 19.40 16.80 2.94
C PRO A 263 20.94 16.70 2.83
N GLY A 264 21.42 15.89 1.88
CA GLY A 264 22.86 15.66 1.68
C GLY A 264 23.57 14.88 2.79
N SER A 265 22.86 14.38 3.81
CA SER A 265 23.45 13.62 4.91
C SER A 265 23.70 12.15 4.56
N THR A 266 24.72 11.57 5.21
CA THR A 266 24.95 10.12 5.27
C THR A 266 24.72 9.62 6.69
N SER A 267 23.85 8.62 6.86
CA SER A 267 23.71 7.77 8.06
C SER A 267 23.85 8.46 9.43
N GLY A 268 22.74 8.91 10.03
CA GLY A 268 22.66 9.24 11.47
C GLY A 268 22.10 10.62 11.81
N ALA A 269 21.85 11.49 10.83
CA ALA A 269 21.21 12.79 11.06
C ALA A 269 19.72 12.73 10.71
N CYS A 270 18.92 12.32 11.69
CA CYS A 270 17.46 12.44 11.64
C CYS A 270 17.04 13.80 12.21
N THR A 271 16.23 14.55 11.47
CA THR A 271 15.53 15.72 12.02
C THR A 271 14.33 15.24 12.84
N HIS A 272 14.28 15.66 14.10
CA HIS A 272 13.13 15.48 15.00
C HIS A 272 12.08 16.57 14.79
#